data_AF-A0A8J2KGZ6-F1
#
_entry.id   AF-A0A8J2KGZ6-F1
#
_cell.length_a   1.000
_cell.length_b   1.000
_cell.length_c   1.000
_cell.angle_alpha   90.00
_cell.angle_beta   90.00
_cell.angle_gamma   90.00
#
_symmetry.space_group_name_H-M   'P 1'
#
loop_
_entity.id
_entity.type
_entity.pdbx_description
1 polymer ?
#
loop_
_entity_poly.entity_id
_entity_poly.type
_entity_poly.pdbx_seq_one_letter_code
_entity_poly.pdbx_strand_id
1 'polypeptide(L)'
;MEGLKRQRAPVRKALIKTIDDLQKELDNEHKTKVSVQQFYNRAVIQREQLTTLDQKIDQSLLEANVTEEEMTEEYEASTEFINKFSDAEVRVRNYFDVCTYESEYEASFNQRNSAPKNQYRLPKLEFKKYGGDAKDWLGFWSQFKQIDQNAAMASEDKFQYLIQATVEGSTAREVVESFPPSSENYPKVIKYLKERFGKDEILLEVYVRELLKLVLKNALNPNEHSAISNLYDKLETQLRALETLGVTSDKFASMLYPLVESCLPEDVIRVWERNRSQASVQERANKDRLSLLMEFLKGEVDGELRIAMARTGFGVEAEEAKKTKPRPINRQTQKKFSEEIPTATDLFSGQHVPKKCIFCDKGHFSQDCYQAPKMKLEDKRL
;
A
#
# COMPACT_ATOMS: atom_id res chain seq x y z
N MET A 1 -13.11 76.59 9.65
CA MET A 1 -13.39 76.76 8.20
C MET A 1 -12.13 76.87 7.34
N GLU A 2 -11.48 78.03 7.17
CA GLU A 2 -10.37 78.20 6.19
C GLU A 2 -9.13 77.32 6.42
N GLY A 3 -8.75 77.09 7.69
CA GLY A 3 -7.60 76.25 8.02
C GLY A 3 -7.76 74.79 7.58
N LEU A 4 -8.98 74.24 7.71
CA LEU A 4 -9.30 72.87 7.29
C LEU A 4 -9.34 72.76 5.76
N LYS A 5 -9.91 73.76 5.06
CA LYS A 5 -9.89 73.81 3.59
C LYS A 5 -8.46 73.90 3.04
N ARG A 6 -7.56 74.64 3.71
CA ARG A 6 -6.12 74.69 3.36
C ARG A 6 -5.38 73.37 3.59
N GLN A 7 -5.72 72.62 4.64
CA GLN A 7 -5.15 71.29 4.91
C GLN A 7 -5.67 70.22 3.94
N ARG A 8 -6.91 70.37 3.46
CA ARG A 8 -7.53 69.45 2.50
C ARG A 8 -6.93 69.50 1.10
N ALA A 9 -6.59 70.69 0.60
CA ALA A 9 -6.05 70.87 -0.74
C ALA A 9 -4.83 69.99 -1.09
N PRO A 10 -3.77 69.87 -0.24
CA PRO A 10 -2.64 69.00 -0.53
C PRO A 10 -3.01 67.51 -0.50
N VAL A 11 -3.93 67.09 0.37
CA VAL A 11 -4.40 65.70 0.44
C VAL A 11 -5.16 65.33 -0.83
N ARG A 12 -6.06 66.21 -1.32
CA ARG A 12 -6.74 66.03 -2.61
C ARG A 12 -5.75 65.90 -3.77
N LYS A 13 -4.77 66.80 -3.85
CA LYS A 13 -3.74 66.75 -4.91
C LYS A 13 -2.90 65.47 -4.85
N ALA A 14 -2.56 65.02 -3.64
CA ALA A 14 -1.80 63.79 -3.43
C ALA A 14 -2.61 62.54 -3.79
N LEU A 15 -3.92 62.52 -3.50
CA LEU A 15 -4.83 61.42 -3.84
C LEU A 15 -5.07 61.34 -5.36
N ILE A 16 -5.29 62.47 -6.04
CA ILE A 16 -5.47 62.47 -7.49
C ILE A 16 -4.22 61.91 -8.17
N LYS A 17 -3.03 62.36 -7.74
CA LYS A 17 -1.77 61.86 -8.30
C LYS A 17 -1.60 60.35 -8.10
N THR A 18 -1.95 59.81 -6.93
CA THR A 18 -1.85 58.37 -6.68
C THR A 18 -2.90 57.57 -7.44
N ILE A 19 -4.09 58.12 -7.69
CA ILE A 19 -5.09 57.52 -8.58
C ILE A 19 -4.57 57.50 -10.03
N ASP A 20 -3.99 58.60 -10.52
CA ASP A 20 -3.42 58.65 -11.87
C ASP A 20 -2.24 57.67 -12.03
N ASP A 21 -1.38 57.58 -11.02
CA ASP A 21 -0.26 56.63 -11.00
C ASP A 21 -0.76 55.17 -10.93
N LEU A 22 -1.82 54.89 -10.15
CA LEU A 22 -2.49 53.59 -10.09
C LEU A 22 -3.12 53.21 -11.43
N GLN A 23 -3.78 54.14 -12.11
CA GLN A 23 -4.37 53.91 -13.44
C GLN A 23 -3.30 53.60 -14.47
N LYS A 24 -2.19 54.35 -14.49
CA LYS A 24 -1.04 54.05 -15.38
C LYS A 24 -0.45 52.67 -15.12
N GLU A 25 -0.33 52.27 -13.86
CA GLU A 25 0.15 50.93 -13.51
C GLU A 25 -0.84 49.84 -13.89
N LEU A 26 -2.15 50.12 -13.83
CA LEU A 26 -3.19 49.20 -14.32
C LEU A 26 -3.19 49.05 -15.85
N ASP A 27 -2.79 50.08 -16.58
CA ASP A 27 -2.68 50.06 -18.05
C ASP A 27 -1.34 49.50 -18.55
N ASN A 28 -0.39 49.23 -17.65
CA ASN A 28 0.94 48.70 -17.97
C ASN A 28 0.88 47.20 -18.33
N GLU A 29 1.53 46.81 -19.43
CA GLU A 29 1.61 45.42 -19.92
C GLU A 29 2.36 44.49 -18.95
N HIS A 30 3.29 45.01 -18.15
CA HIS A 30 4.09 44.24 -17.19
C HIS A 30 3.72 44.49 -15.71
N LYS A 31 2.47 44.91 -15.46
CA LYS A 31 1.99 45.18 -14.10
C LYS A 31 2.09 43.95 -13.21
N THR A 32 2.50 44.17 -11.95
CA THR A 32 2.57 43.10 -10.94
C THR A 32 1.49 43.28 -9.89
N LYS A 33 0.96 42.16 -9.37
CA LYS A 33 -0.03 42.16 -8.27
C LYS A 33 0.42 42.99 -7.06
N VAL A 34 1.72 42.92 -6.73
CA VAL A 34 2.30 43.66 -5.61
C VAL A 34 2.34 45.16 -5.88
N SER A 35 2.74 45.58 -7.09
CA SER A 35 2.80 46.99 -7.47
C SER A 35 1.41 47.64 -7.42
N VAL A 36 0.41 47.02 -8.05
CA VAL A 36 -0.98 47.51 -8.05
C VAL A 36 -1.54 47.58 -6.62
N GLN A 37 -1.28 46.58 -5.77
CA GLN A 37 -1.72 46.61 -4.36
C GLN A 37 -1.08 47.76 -3.57
N GLN A 38 0.20 48.05 -3.81
CA GLN A 38 0.90 49.13 -3.10
C GLN A 38 0.31 50.51 -3.43
N PHE A 39 0.05 50.78 -4.71
CA PHE A 39 -0.60 52.02 -5.13
C PHE A 39 -2.03 52.12 -4.59
N TYR A 40 -2.79 51.02 -4.61
CA TYR A 40 -4.15 50.98 -4.06
C TYR A 40 -4.18 51.25 -2.55
N ASN A 41 -3.34 50.56 -1.77
CA ASN A 41 -3.26 50.78 -0.32
C ASN A 41 -2.90 52.24 0.02
N ARG A 42 -2.00 52.85 -0.74
CA ARG A 42 -1.64 54.26 -0.58
C ARG A 42 -2.83 55.19 -0.85
N ALA A 43 -3.60 54.91 -1.90
CA ALA A 43 -4.80 55.68 -2.23
C ALA A 43 -5.90 55.53 -1.17
N VAL A 44 -6.08 54.33 -0.60
CA VAL A 44 -7.03 54.07 0.51
C VAL A 44 -6.70 54.92 1.73
N ILE A 45 -5.43 54.96 2.16
CA ILE A 45 -4.98 55.75 3.31
C ILE A 45 -5.25 57.25 3.08
N GLN A 46 -4.94 57.74 1.88
CA GLN A 46 -5.16 59.15 1.52
C GLN A 46 -6.66 59.50 1.45
N ARG A 47 -7.50 58.57 0.99
CA ARG A 47 -8.96 58.73 1.00
C ARG A 47 -9.50 58.82 2.42
N GLU A 48 -9.07 57.94 3.32
CA GLU A 48 -9.51 57.97 4.72
C GLU A 48 -9.16 59.31 5.39
N GLN A 49 -7.94 59.82 5.16
CA GLN A 49 -7.54 61.15 5.60
C GLN A 49 -8.45 62.25 5.02
N LEU A 50 -8.78 62.18 3.73
CA LEU A 50 -9.67 63.13 3.08
C LEU A 50 -11.09 63.08 3.67
N THR A 51 -11.67 61.90 3.87
CA THR A 51 -12.99 61.72 4.49
C THR A 51 -13.04 62.33 5.89
N THR A 52 -11.99 62.15 6.71
CA THR A 52 -11.95 62.76 8.05
C THR A 52 -11.88 64.29 8.01
N LEU A 53 -11.23 64.86 6.98
CA LEU A 53 -11.17 66.31 6.80
C LEU A 53 -12.49 66.86 6.26
N ASP A 54 -13.13 66.17 5.32
CA ASP A 54 -14.44 66.56 4.78
C ASP A 54 -15.51 66.51 5.90
N GLN A 55 -15.55 65.46 6.73
CA GLN A 55 -16.45 65.39 7.89
C GLN A 55 -16.25 66.54 8.89
N LYS A 56 -15.00 66.96 9.13
CA LYS A 56 -14.71 68.11 10.01
C LYS A 56 -15.10 69.44 9.36
N ILE A 57 -15.04 69.54 8.04
CA ILE A 57 -15.50 70.72 7.30
C ILE A 57 -17.02 70.79 7.34
N ASP A 58 -17.72 69.67 7.12
CA ASP A 58 -19.18 69.57 7.20
C ASP A 58 -19.67 69.92 8.61
N GLN A 59 -19.02 69.40 9.65
CA GLN A 59 -19.33 69.78 11.04
C GLN A 59 -19.11 71.28 11.29
N SER A 60 -18.00 71.84 10.78
CA SER A 60 -17.71 73.28 10.91
C SER A 60 -18.66 74.16 10.10
N LEU A 61 -19.26 73.65 9.01
CA LEU A 61 -20.27 74.32 8.19
C LEU A 61 -21.62 74.34 8.90
N LEU A 62 -22.01 73.22 9.52
CA LEU A 62 -23.22 73.11 10.35
C LEU A 62 -23.17 74.03 11.56
N GLU A 63 -22.02 74.11 12.25
CA GLU A 63 -21.81 75.01 13.39
C GLU A 63 -21.82 76.50 13.00
N ALA A 64 -21.45 76.81 11.75
CA ALA A 64 -21.40 78.18 11.23
C ALA A 64 -22.72 78.67 10.62
N ASN A 65 -23.78 77.82 10.61
CA ASN A 65 -25.13 78.14 10.13
C ASN A 65 -25.14 78.72 8.69
N VAL A 66 -24.29 78.15 7.84
CA VAL A 66 -24.09 78.53 6.43
C VAL A 66 -25.33 78.19 5.59
N THR A 67 -25.53 78.90 4.47
CA THR A 67 -26.67 78.68 3.56
C THR A 67 -26.66 77.27 2.97
N GLU A 68 -27.86 76.75 2.68
CA GLU A 68 -28.05 75.40 2.11
C GLU A 68 -27.35 75.25 0.76
N GLU A 69 -27.30 76.31 -0.05
CA GLU A 69 -26.61 76.35 -1.35
C GLU A 69 -25.09 76.14 -1.21
N GLU A 70 -24.43 76.82 -0.28
CA GLU A 70 -22.99 76.67 -0.03
C GLU A 70 -22.64 75.29 0.56
N MET A 71 -23.58 74.67 1.28
CA MET A 71 -23.44 73.29 1.78
C MET A 71 -23.56 72.28 0.64
N THR A 72 -24.48 72.49 -0.30
CA THR A 72 -24.66 71.61 -1.46
C THR A 72 -23.46 71.64 -2.40
N GLU A 73 -22.89 72.81 -2.70
CA GLU A 73 -21.70 72.92 -3.57
C GLU A 73 -20.48 72.20 -2.99
N GLU A 74 -20.28 72.28 -1.67
CA GLU A 74 -19.18 71.61 -0.98
C GLU A 74 -19.37 70.09 -0.96
N TYR A 75 -20.62 69.63 -0.78
CA TYR A 75 -20.98 68.23 -0.84
C TYR A 75 -20.80 67.64 -2.24
N GLU A 76 -21.30 68.33 -3.27
CA GLU A 76 -21.15 67.92 -4.68
C GLU A 76 -19.67 67.80 -5.06
N ALA A 77 -18.85 68.80 -4.73
CA ALA A 77 -17.42 68.76 -4.96
C ALA A 77 -16.75 67.56 -4.27
N SER A 78 -17.19 67.20 -3.05
CA SER A 78 -16.70 66.01 -2.35
C SER A 78 -17.10 64.71 -3.05
N THR A 79 -18.35 64.60 -3.51
CA THR A 79 -18.87 63.40 -4.18
C THR A 79 -18.16 63.09 -5.51
N GLU A 80 -17.75 64.10 -6.28
CA GLU A 80 -16.97 63.89 -7.50
C GLU A 80 -15.63 63.19 -7.24
N PHE A 81 -14.96 63.50 -6.12
CA PHE A 81 -13.71 62.84 -5.73
C PHE A 81 -13.95 61.39 -5.28
N ILE A 82 -15.05 61.14 -4.57
CA ILE A 82 -15.46 59.79 -4.18
C ILE A 82 -15.72 58.93 -5.42
N ASN A 83 -16.41 59.47 -6.43
CA ASN A 83 -16.70 58.77 -7.67
C ASN A 83 -15.41 58.39 -8.44
N LYS A 84 -14.43 59.30 -8.52
CA LYS A 84 -13.12 59.01 -9.15
C LYS A 84 -12.35 57.89 -8.44
N PHE A 85 -12.38 57.86 -7.11
CA PHE A 85 -11.77 56.77 -6.35
C PHE A 85 -12.53 55.45 -6.55
N SER A 86 -13.86 55.50 -6.58
CA SER A 86 -14.70 54.31 -6.79
C SER A 86 -14.44 53.65 -8.16
N ASP A 87 -14.27 54.44 -9.23
CA ASP A 87 -13.90 53.91 -10.55
C ASP A 87 -12.55 53.17 -10.50
N ALA A 88 -11.54 53.76 -9.83
CA ALA A 88 -10.23 53.14 -9.66
C ALA A 88 -10.32 51.85 -8.83
N GLU A 89 -11.13 51.82 -7.76
CA GLU A 89 -11.35 50.64 -6.93
C GLU A 89 -11.96 49.47 -7.72
N VAL A 90 -12.96 49.74 -8.58
CA VAL A 90 -13.57 48.71 -9.42
C VAL A 90 -12.56 48.12 -10.40
N ARG A 91 -11.70 48.93 -11.01
CA ARG A 91 -10.64 48.45 -11.91
C ARG A 91 -9.61 47.59 -11.20
N VAL A 92 -9.20 47.98 -9.99
CA VAL A 92 -8.31 47.17 -9.16
C VAL A 92 -8.97 45.83 -8.84
N ARG A 93 -10.21 45.84 -8.36
CA ARG A 93 -10.95 44.60 -8.03
C ARG A 93 -11.01 43.64 -9.23
N ASN A 94 -11.40 44.14 -10.40
CA ASN A 94 -11.45 43.33 -11.62
C ASN A 94 -10.08 42.73 -11.98
N TYR A 95 -8.99 43.49 -11.82
CA TYR A 95 -7.64 42.96 -12.07
C TYR A 95 -7.28 41.84 -11.09
N PHE A 96 -7.58 41.99 -9.80
CA PHE A 96 -7.34 40.96 -8.80
C PHE A 96 -8.20 39.70 -9.02
N ASP A 97 -9.47 39.87 -9.41
CA ASP A 97 -10.38 38.76 -9.72
C ASP A 97 -9.90 37.96 -10.93
N VAL A 98 -9.41 38.63 -11.98
CA VAL A 98 -8.79 37.98 -13.15
C VAL A 98 -7.53 37.22 -12.76
N CYS A 99 -6.64 37.83 -11.96
CA CYS A 99 -5.43 37.14 -11.48
C CYS A 99 -5.76 35.93 -10.59
N THR A 100 -6.83 35.98 -9.78
CA THR A 100 -7.26 34.82 -8.99
C THR A 100 -7.84 33.72 -9.87
N TYR A 101 -8.64 34.07 -10.88
CA TYR A 101 -9.20 33.11 -11.82
C TYR A 101 -8.11 32.44 -12.66
N GLU A 102 -7.14 33.19 -13.18
CA GLU A 102 -5.98 32.64 -13.89
C GLU A 102 -5.13 31.75 -12.98
N SER A 103 -4.89 32.16 -11.73
CA SER A 103 -4.17 31.33 -10.75
C SER A 103 -4.94 30.05 -10.38
N GLU A 104 -6.27 30.08 -10.29
CA GLU A 104 -7.10 28.91 -9.98
C GLU A 104 -7.25 27.97 -11.19
N TYR A 105 -7.29 28.52 -12.41
CA TYR A 105 -7.25 27.76 -13.65
C TYR A 105 -5.90 27.08 -13.86
N GLU A 106 -4.78 27.79 -13.63
CA GLU A 106 -3.45 27.20 -13.64
C GLU A 106 -3.26 26.19 -12.49
N ALA A 107 -3.80 26.45 -11.30
CA ALA A 107 -3.75 25.49 -10.20
C ALA A 107 -4.54 24.21 -10.52
N SER A 108 -5.71 24.32 -11.15
CA SER A 108 -6.53 23.17 -11.53
C SER A 108 -5.99 22.41 -12.76
N PHE A 109 -5.33 23.09 -13.70
CA PHE A 109 -4.59 22.47 -14.81
C PHE A 109 -3.32 21.76 -14.31
N ASN A 110 -2.57 22.38 -13.40
CA ASN A 110 -1.39 21.77 -12.77
C ASN A 110 -1.76 20.68 -11.75
N GLN A 111 -2.93 20.71 -11.12
CA GLN A 111 -3.37 19.62 -10.22
C GLN A 111 -3.65 18.32 -10.98
N ARG A 112 -3.92 18.38 -12.30
CA ARG A 112 -4.00 17.18 -13.15
C ARG A 112 -2.62 16.63 -13.53
N ASN A 113 -1.55 17.42 -13.47
CA ASN A 113 -0.22 17.02 -13.96
C ASN A 113 0.94 17.12 -12.95
N SER A 114 0.75 17.68 -11.75
CA SER A 114 1.80 17.84 -10.75
C SER A 114 1.25 17.73 -9.32
N ALA A 115 0.60 16.61 -8.99
CA ALA A 115 0.80 16.11 -7.63
C ALA A 115 2.32 15.97 -7.45
N PRO A 116 2.95 16.56 -6.41
CA PRO A 116 4.25 16.11 -5.99
C PRO A 116 4.01 14.68 -5.54
N LYS A 117 4.20 13.73 -6.46
CA LYS A 117 4.46 12.36 -6.05
C LYS A 117 5.66 12.55 -5.13
N ASN A 118 5.46 12.35 -3.84
CA ASN A 118 6.50 11.81 -2.99
C ASN A 118 6.92 10.51 -3.69
N GLN A 119 7.74 10.63 -4.73
CA GLN A 119 8.49 9.55 -5.32
C GLN A 119 9.53 9.28 -4.25
N TYR A 120 9.12 8.50 -3.24
CA TYR A 120 10.01 7.54 -2.65
C TYR A 120 10.87 7.03 -3.80
N ARG A 121 12.20 7.24 -3.72
CA ARG A 121 13.14 6.64 -4.66
C ARG A 121 13.19 5.15 -4.37
N LEU A 122 12.07 4.49 -4.66
CA LEU A 122 11.94 3.05 -4.76
C LEU A 122 12.92 2.63 -5.87
N PRO A 123 13.56 1.46 -5.74
CA PRO A 123 14.29 0.86 -6.84
C PRO A 123 13.42 0.95 -8.10
N LYS A 124 14.01 1.33 -9.23
CA LYS A 124 13.28 1.40 -10.50
C LYS A 124 12.62 0.04 -10.71
N LEU A 125 11.29 0.05 -10.84
CA LEU A 125 10.53 -1.19 -11.04
C LEU A 125 10.99 -1.77 -12.38
N GLU A 126 11.77 -2.83 -12.35
CA GLU A 126 12.12 -3.57 -13.56
C GLU A 126 10.90 -4.39 -13.97
N PHE A 127 10.55 -4.33 -15.26
CA PHE A 127 9.46 -5.14 -15.78
C PHE A 127 9.76 -6.61 -15.55
N LYS A 128 8.79 -7.34 -14.99
CA LYS A 128 8.85 -8.80 -15.06
C LYS A 128 8.82 -9.18 -16.53
N LYS A 129 9.92 -9.78 -17.00
CA LYS A 129 10.03 -10.21 -18.39
C LYS A 129 9.08 -11.37 -18.64
N TYR A 130 8.33 -11.29 -19.73
CA TYR A 130 7.36 -12.30 -20.13
C TYR A 130 7.96 -13.28 -21.14
N GLY A 131 7.93 -14.57 -20.80
CA GLY A 131 8.46 -15.66 -21.64
C GLY A 131 7.42 -16.37 -22.51
N GLY A 132 6.14 -16.02 -22.41
CA GLY A 132 5.07 -16.71 -23.15
C GLY A 132 4.41 -17.87 -22.41
N ASP A 133 4.67 -18.07 -21.12
CA ASP A 133 3.88 -19.00 -20.31
C ASP A 133 2.48 -18.40 -20.08
N ALA A 134 1.44 -19.22 -20.20
CA ALA A 134 0.06 -18.82 -19.94
C ALA A 134 -0.14 -18.41 -18.48
N LYS A 135 0.58 -19.03 -17.53
CA LYS A 135 0.43 -18.75 -16.08
C LYS A 135 0.87 -17.35 -15.69
N ASP A 136 1.93 -16.88 -16.34
CA ASP A 136 2.54 -15.58 -16.08
C ASP A 136 1.80 -14.46 -16.81
N TRP A 137 0.86 -14.79 -17.71
CA TRP A 137 0.15 -13.81 -18.53
C TRP A 137 -0.61 -12.79 -17.69
N LEU A 138 -1.38 -13.23 -16.68
CA LEU A 138 -2.14 -12.30 -15.82
C LEU A 138 -1.21 -11.33 -15.07
N GLY A 139 -0.10 -11.85 -14.55
CA GLY A 139 0.92 -11.05 -13.86
C GLY A 139 1.58 -10.03 -14.79
N PHE A 140 1.97 -10.45 -15.98
CA PHE A 140 2.55 -9.58 -17.01
C PHE A 140 1.55 -8.51 -17.49
N TRP A 141 0.36 -8.94 -17.92
CA TRP A 141 -0.64 -8.06 -18.51
C TRP A 141 -1.12 -7.00 -17.51
N SER A 142 -1.24 -7.33 -16.22
CA SER A 142 -1.60 -6.36 -15.19
C SER A 142 -0.61 -5.19 -15.07
N GLN A 143 0.69 -5.46 -15.25
CA GLN A 143 1.74 -4.44 -15.24
C GLN A 143 1.79 -3.68 -16.57
N PHE A 144 1.73 -4.41 -17.69
CA PHE A 144 1.86 -3.83 -19.02
C PHE A 144 0.64 -3.01 -19.46
N LYS A 145 -0.55 -3.35 -18.94
CA LYS A 145 -1.81 -2.63 -19.21
C LYS A 145 -1.72 -1.14 -18.93
N GLN A 146 -0.96 -0.73 -17.91
CA GLN A 146 -0.76 0.70 -17.59
C GLN A 146 -0.02 1.44 -18.71
N ILE A 147 0.92 0.79 -19.38
CA ILE A 147 1.69 1.34 -20.50
C ILE A 147 0.81 1.35 -21.77
N ASP A 148 0.10 0.26 -22.01
CA ASP A 148 -0.84 0.15 -23.13
C ASP A 148 -1.88 1.27 -23.12
N GLN A 149 -2.46 1.53 -21.94
CA GLN A 149 -3.50 2.54 -21.72
C GLN A 149 -2.97 3.98 -21.60
N ASN A 150 -1.66 4.19 -21.51
CA ASN A 150 -1.09 5.52 -21.37
C ASN A 150 -1.19 6.32 -22.68
N ALA A 151 -2.09 7.30 -22.77
CA ALA A 151 -2.30 8.11 -23.96
C ALA A 151 -1.15 9.10 -24.25
N ALA A 152 -0.29 9.39 -23.27
CA ALA A 152 0.83 10.33 -23.42
C ALA A 152 2.07 9.70 -24.09
N MET A 153 2.15 8.37 -24.18
CA MET A 153 3.26 7.66 -24.81
C MET A 153 2.96 7.37 -26.29
N ALA A 154 3.93 7.62 -27.16
CA ALA A 154 3.85 7.26 -28.57
C ALA A 154 3.80 5.73 -28.74
N SER A 155 3.07 5.26 -29.74
CA SER A 155 2.96 3.82 -30.04
C SER A 155 4.31 3.16 -30.33
N GLU A 156 5.28 3.90 -30.87
CA GLU A 156 6.65 3.43 -31.11
C GLU A 156 7.40 3.17 -29.80
N ASP A 157 7.31 4.09 -28.84
CA ASP A 157 7.91 3.92 -27.52
C ASP A 157 7.26 2.75 -26.77
N LYS A 158 5.92 2.62 -26.87
CA LYS A 158 5.20 1.46 -26.29
C LYS A 158 5.67 0.15 -26.90
N PHE A 159 5.96 0.12 -28.20
CA PHE A 159 6.50 -1.06 -28.87
C PHE A 159 7.89 -1.40 -28.33
N GLN A 160 8.78 -0.41 -28.16
CA GLN A 160 10.10 -0.62 -27.58
C GLN A 160 10.01 -1.16 -26.13
N TYR A 161 9.08 -0.64 -25.33
CA TYR A 161 8.81 -1.19 -23.99
C TYR A 161 8.28 -2.63 -24.05
N LEU A 162 7.43 -2.98 -25.01
CA LEU A 162 6.94 -4.35 -25.20
C LEU A 162 8.07 -5.32 -25.53
N ILE A 163 8.99 -4.90 -26.41
CA ILE A 163 10.22 -5.63 -26.73
C ILE A 163 11.01 -5.86 -25.43
N GLN A 164 11.29 -4.81 -24.65
CA GLN A 164 12.05 -4.93 -23.41
C GLN A 164 11.35 -5.80 -22.34
N ALA A 165 10.02 -5.80 -22.33
CA ALA A 165 9.21 -6.55 -21.38
C ALA A 165 9.04 -8.04 -21.77
N THR A 166 9.62 -8.50 -22.87
CA THR A 166 9.64 -9.92 -23.27
C THR A 166 11.04 -10.53 -23.12
N VAL A 167 11.10 -11.83 -22.80
CA VAL A 167 12.37 -12.57 -22.64
C VAL A 167 12.95 -12.89 -24.02
N GLU A 168 14.22 -12.57 -24.27
CA GLU A 168 14.90 -12.92 -25.51
C GLU A 168 14.86 -14.43 -25.79
N GLY A 169 14.59 -14.82 -27.04
CA GLY A 169 14.48 -16.24 -27.45
C GLY A 169 13.22 -16.96 -26.93
N SER A 170 12.27 -16.24 -26.34
CA SER A 170 11.00 -16.81 -25.88
C SER A 170 9.90 -16.75 -26.93
N THR A 171 8.87 -17.59 -26.78
CA THR A 171 7.72 -17.60 -27.70
C THR A 171 6.98 -16.26 -27.74
N ALA A 172 6.96 -15.52 -26.62
CA ALA A 172 6.39 -14.17 -26.58
C ALA A 172 7.23 -13.17 -27.39
N ARG A 173 8.56 -13.30 -27.34
CA ARG A 173 9.48 -12.45 -28.09
C ARG A 173 9.40 -12.69 -29.59
N GLU A 174 9.35 -13.94 -30.02
CA GLU A 174 9.16 -14.31 -31.43
C GLU A 174 7.88 -13.66 -32.02
N VAL A 175 6.81 -13.60 -31.21
CA VAL A 175 5.57 -12.93 -31.60
C VAL A 175 5.77 -11.43 -31.76
N VAL A 176 6.45 -10.77 -30.82
CA VAL A 176 6.68 -9.33 -30.88
C VAL A 176 7.58 -8.97 -32.06
N GLU A 177 8.64 -9.75 -32.30
CA GLU A 177 9.60 -9.53 -33.39
C GLU A 177 9.04 -9.91 -34.77
N SER A 178 7.96 -10.68 -34.84
CA SER A 178 7.28 -10.99 -36.12
C SER A 178 6.64 -9.78 -36.79
N PHE A 179 6.50 -8.66 -36.06
CA PHE A 179 5.97 -7.41 -36.59
C PHE A 179 7.08 -6.34 -36.62
N PRO A 180 7.16 -5.53 -37.69
CA PRO A 180 8.05 -4.38 -37.71
C PRO A 180 7.69 -3.40 -36.58
N PRO A 181 8.68 -2.88 -35.83
CA PRO A 181 8.47 -1.94 -34.73
C PRO A 181 8.06 -0.56 -35.26
N SER A 182 6.80 -0.42 -35.64
CA SER A 182 6.19 0.81 -36.12
C SER A 182 4.93 1.14 -35.32
N SER A 183 4.57 2.42 -35.31
CA SER A 183 3.37 2.92 -34.63
C SER A 183 2.08 2.26 -35.12
N GLU A 184 1.99 1.95 -36.41
CA GLU A 184 0.83 1.28 -37.03
C GLU A 184 0.71 -0.20 -36.63
N ASN A 185 1.83 -0.85 -36.30
CA ASN A 185 1.84 -2.28 -36.00
C ASN A 185 1.72 -2.58 -34.50
N TYR A 186 2.02 -1.64 -33.62
CA TYR A 186 1.81 -1.77 -32.17
C TYR A 186 0.43 -2.34 -31.80
N PRO A 187 -0.71 -1.76 -32.24
CA PRO A 187 -2.04 -2.30 -31.89
C PRO A 187 -2.27 -3.70 -32.44
N LYS A 188 -1.66 -4.06 -33.59
CA LYS A 188 -1.76 -5.39 -34.19
C LYS A 188 -1.02 -6.44 -33.35
N VAL A 189 0.18 -6.11 -32.86
CA VAL A 189 0.96 -6.98 -31.98
C VAL A 189 0.23 -7.24 -30.66
N ILE A 190 -0.28 -6.19 -30.02
CA ILE A 190 -1.01 -6.34 -28.75
C ILE A 190 -2.25 -7.19 -28.92
N LYS A 191 -3.00 -7.00 -30.02
CA LYS A 191 -4.16 -7.83 -30.34
C LYS A 191 -3.75 -9.30 -30.51
N TYR A 192 -2.70 -9.57 -31.29
CA TYR A 192 -2.22 -10.93 -31.53
C TYR A 192 -1.66 -11.60 -30.26
N LEU A 193 -0.96 -10.85 -29.40
CA LEU A 193 -0.51 -11.34 -28.09
C LEU A 193 -1.69 -11.76 -27.19
N LYS A 194 -2.74 -10.94 -27.12
CA LYS A 194 -3.97 -11.26 -26.39
C LYS A 194 -4.67 -12.50 -26.97
N GLU A 195 -4.76 -12.61 -28.28
CA GLU A 195 -5.36 -13.77 -28.95
C GLU A 195 -4.56 -15.06 -28.77
N ARG A 196 -3.23 -14.97 -28.60
CA ARG A 196 -2.37 -16.15 -28.45
C ARG A 196 -2.21 -16.59 -26.99
N PHE A 197 -2.00 -15.64 -26.08
CA PHE A 197 -1.64 -15.91 -24.68
C PHE A 197 -2.73 -15.50 -23.67
N GLY A 198 -3.59 -14.55 -24.04
CA GLY A 198 -4.62 -13.98 -23.17
C GLY A 198 -6.03 -14.52 -23.38
N LYS A 199 -6.16 -15.74 -23.90
CA LYS A 199 -7.47 -16.39 -24.06
C LYS A 199 -7.97 -16.87 -22.70
N ASP A 200 -9.01 -16.22 -22.19
CA ASP A 200 -9.59 -16.52 -20.86
C ASP A 200 -9.96 -18.00 -20.71
N GLU A 201 -10.51 -18.64 -21.76
CA GLU A 201 -10.83 -20.08 -21.74
C GLU A 201 -9.60 -20.97 -21.50
N ILE A 202 -8.49 -20.68 -22.18
CA ILE A 202 -7.23 -21.43 -22.04
C ILE A 202 -6.61 -21.16 -20.68
N LEU A 203 -6.64 -19.90 -20.22
CA LEU A 203 -6.12 -19.52 -18.90
C LEU A 203 -6.87 -20.24 -17.79
N LEU A 204 -8.20 -20.28 -17.87
CA LEU A 204 -9.06 -21.02 -16.94
C LEU A 204 -8.67 -22.49 -16.91
N GLU A 205 -8.55 -23.14 -18.07
CA GLU A 205 -8.13 -24.55 -18.13
C GLU A 205 -6.75 -24.77 -17.49
N VAL A 206 -5.79 -23.88 -17.72
CA VAL A 206 -4.44 -23.99 -17.14
C VAL A 206 -4.51 -23.93 -15.62
N TYR A 207 -5.19 -22.94 -15.05
CA TYR A 207 -5.30 -22.79 -13.59
C TYR A 207 -6.09 -23.96 -12.95
N VAL A 208 -7.16 -24.44 -13.58
CA VAL A 208 -7.89 -25.63 -13.11
C VAL A 208 -7.03 -26.89 -13.18
N ARG A 209 -6.25 -27.08 -14.25
CA ARG A 209 -5.32 -28.21 -14.37
C ARG A 209 -4.19 -28.13 -13.35
N GLU A 210 -3.71 -26.94 -13.02
CA GLU A 210 -2.74 -26.74 -11.94
C GLU A 210 -3.32 -27.12 -10.58
N LEU A 211 -4.55 -26.68 -10.29
CA LEU A 211 -5.27 -27.07 -9.09
C LEU A 211 -5.42 -28.59 -9.00
N LEU A 212 -5.89 -29.23 -10.07
CA LEU A 212 -5.99 -30.69 -10.15
C LEU A 212 -4.64 -31.39 -9.99
N LYS A 213 -3.57 -30.83 -10.54
CA LYS A 213 -2.22 -31.36 -10.36
C LYS A 213 -1.76 -31.28 -8.91
N LEU A 214 -2.13 -30.22 -8.19
CA LEU A 214 -1.87 -30.10 -6.74
C LEU A 214 -2.66 -31.14 -5.96
N VAL A 215 -3.95 -31.33 -6.28
CA VAL A 215 -4.81 -32.39 -5.71
C VAL A 215 -4.17 -33.76 -5.87
N LEU A 216 -3.81 -34.12 -7.10
CA LEU A 216 -3.25 -35.43 -7.42
C LEU A 216 -1.90 -35.67 -6.74
N LYS A 217 -1.04 -34.64 -6.64
CA LYS A 217 0.24 -34.77 -5.93
C LYS A 217 0.06 -35.09 -4.45
N ASN A 218 -0.87 -34.41 -3.77
CA ASN A 218 -1.14 -34.67 -2.36
C ASN A 218 -1.80 -36.03 -2.13
N ALA A 219 -2.71 -36.44 -3.02
CA ALA A 219 -3.36 -37.74 -2.94
C ALA A 219 -2.38 -38.92 -3.18
N LEU A 220 -1.40 -38.74 -4.07
CA LEU A 220 -0.41 -39.78 -4.40
C LEU A 220 0.76 -39.85 -3.41
N ASN A 221 1.10 -38.74 -2.75
CA ASN A 221 2.19 -38.65 -1.78
C ASN A 221 1.68 -38.23 -0.37
N PRO A 222 0.85 -39.03 0.31
CA PRO A 222 0.34 -38.68 1.64
C PRO A 222 1.44 -38.60 2.72
N ASN A 223 2.60 -39.23 2.48
CA ASN A 223 3.75 -39.22 3.38
C ASN A 223 4.67 -38.01 3.21
N GLU A 224 4.51 -37.26 2.11
CA GLU A 224 5.23 -36.01 1.88
C GLU A 224 4.41 -34.91 2.53
N HIS A 225 4.56 -34.75 3.86
CA HIS A 225 3.92 -33.67 4.61
C HIS A 225 4.46 -32.32 4.12
N SER A 226 3.98 -31.83 2.98
CA SER A 226 4.12 -30.42 2.64
C SER A 226 3.37 -29.66 3.72
N ALA A 227 4.06 -28.77 4.44
CA ALA A 227 3.44 -27.95 5.48
C ALA A 227 2.11 -27.39 4.99
N ILE A 228 1.08 -27.45 5.84
CA ILE A 228 -0.29 -27.05 5.47
C ILE A 228 -0.34 -25.60 4.97
N SER A 229 0.58 -24.76 5.45
CA SER A 229 0.88 -23.42 4.94
C SER A 229 1.17 -23.38 3.44
N ASN A 230 2.09 -24.21 2.96
CA ASN A 230 2.45 -24.27 1.53
C ASN A 230 1.28 -24.76 0.65
N LEU A 231 0.42 -25.64 1.19
CA LEU A 231 -0.76 -26.11 0.47
C LEU A 231 -1.82 -25.03 0.39
N TYR A 232 -2.11 -24.40 1.53
CA TYR A 232 -3.03 -23.28 1.62
C TYR A 232 -2.62 -22.14 0.68
N ASP A 233 -1.36 -21.71 0.72
CA ASP A 233 -0.85 -20.61 -0.12
C ASP A 233 -0.99 -20.91 -1.62
N LYS A 234 -0.70 -22.14 -2.04
CA LYS A 234 -0.83 -22.56 -3.43
C LYS A 234 -2.29 -22.64 -3.86
N LEU A 235 -3.16 -23.19 -3.04
CA LEU A 235 -4.61 -23.25 -3.31
C LEU A 235 -5.19 -21.84 -3.41
N GLU A 236 -4.87 -20.97 -2.45
CA GLU A 236 -5.34 -19.58 -2.44
C GLU A 236 -4.82 -18.79 -3.64
N THR A 237 -3.57 -19.00 -4.06
CA THR A 237 -3.01 -18.38 -5.28
C THR A 237 -3.81 -18.75 -6.53
N GLN A 238 -4.14 -20.03 -6.68
CA GLN A 238 -4.90 -20.52 -7.83
C GLN A 238 -6.35 -20.03 -7.80
N LEU A 239 -6.99 -20.01 -6.64
CA LEU A 239 -8.34 -19.48 -6.47
C LEU A 239 -8.41 -17.97 -6.81
N ARG A 240 -7.45 -17.16 -6.32
CA ARG A 240 -7.38 -15.73 -6.65
C ARG A 240 -7.14 -15.48 -8.15
N ALA A 241 -6.37 -16.34 -8.82
CA ALA A 241 -6.17 -16.26 -10.28
C ALA A 241 -7.48 -16.52 -11.05
N LEU A 242 -8.26 -17.52 -10.62
CA LEU A 242 -9.57 -17.83 -11.19
C LEU A 242 -10.58 -16.69 -10.95
N GLU A 243 -10.58 -16.07 -9.77
CA GLU A 243 -11.40 -14.88 -9.48
C GLU A 243 -11.06 -13.70 -10.40
N THR A 244 -9.76 -13.48 -10.67
CA THR A 244 -9.29 -12.40 -11.55
C THR A 244 -9.77 -12.57 -13.00
N LEU A 245 -9.99 -13.83 -13.44
CA LEU A 245 -10.57 -14.16 -14.74
C LEU A 245 -12.10 -13.98 -14.80
N GLY A 246 -12.73 -13.49 -13.72
CA GLY A 246 -14.17 -13.24 -13.67
C GLY A 246 -15.00 -14.49 -13.37
N VAL A 247 -14.38 -15.56 -12.87
CA VAL A 247 -15.09 -16.77 -12.46
C VAL A 247 -15.77 -16.52 -11.12
N THR A 248 -17.09 -16.31 -11.13
CA THR A 248 -17.89 -16.08 -9.91
C THR A 248 -17.90 -17.31 -9.01
N SER A 249 -17.47 -17.14 -7.75
CA SER A 249 -17.35 -18.17 -6.71
C SER A 249 -18.54 -19.12 -6.65
N ASP A 250 -19.78 -18.61 -6.72
CA ASP A 250 -21.00 -19.41 -6.52
C ASP A 250 -21.19 -20.59 -7.49
N LYS A 251 -20.75 -20.48 -8.75
CA LYS A 251 -20.95 -21.54 -9.75
C LYS A 251 -19.89 -22.64 -9.70
N PHE A 252 -18.67 -22.29 -9.31
CA PHE A 252 -17.53 -23.22 -9.29
C PHE A 252 -17.19 -23.71 -7.88
N ALA A 253 -17.61 -23.02 -6.83
CA ALA A 253 -17.51 -23.45 -5.44
C ALA A 253 -17.93 -24.90 -5.21
N SER A 254 -19.07 -25.30 -5.79
CA SER A 254 -19.61 -26.65 -5.67
C SER A 254 -18.75 -27.73 -6.36
N MET A 255 -18.03 -27.37 -7.42
CA MET A 255 -17.10 -28.25 -8.14
C MET A 255 -15.70 -28.24 -7.50
N LEU A 256 -15.25 -27.08 -7.02
CA LEU A 256 -13.92 -26.88 -6.45
C LEU A 256 -13.84 -27.41 -5.02
N TYR A 257 -14.92 -27.34 -4.24
CA TYR A 257 -14.93 -27.82 -2.85
C TYR A 257 -14.50 -29.28 -2.72
N PRO A 258 -15.08 -30.26 -3.45
CA PRO A 258 -14.65 -31.66 -3.35
C PRO A 258 -13.19 -31.85 -3.75
N LEU A 259 -12.70 -31.09 -4.73
CA LEU A 259 -11.29 -31.11 -5.15
C LEU A 259 -10.39 -30.64 -4.02
N VAL A 260 -10.69 -29.48 -3.42
CA VAL A 260 -9.90 -28.91 -2.32
C VAL A 260 -9.96 -29.78 -1.07
N GLU A 261 -11.13 -30.34 -0.74
CA GLU A 261 -11.28 -31.31 0.35
C GLU A 261 -10.39 -32.54 0.14
N SER A 262 -10.32 -33.06 -1.09
CA SER A 262 -9.44 -34.20 -1.42
C SER A 262 -7.94 -33.88 -1.46
N CYS A 263 -7.55 -32.59 -1.49
CA CYS A 263 -6.14 -32.17 -1.37
C CYS A 263 -5.59 -32.30 0.05
N LEU A 264 -6.45 -32.35 1.06
CA LEU A 264 -6.05 -32.18 2.44
C LEU A 264 -5.62 -33.52 3.07
N PRO A 265 -4.59 -33.51 3.94
CA PRO A 265 -4.24 -34.69 4.73
C PRO A 265 -5.42 -35.17 5.59
N GLU A 266 -5.50 -36.48 5.83
CA GLU A 266 -6.61 -37.09 6.58
C GLU A 266 -6.78 -36.47 7.98
N ASP A 267 -5.67 -36.16 8.66
CA ASP A 267 -5.69 -35.53 9.98
C ASP A 267 -6.35 -34.14 9.95
N VAL A 268 -6.12 -33.38 8.88
CA VAL A 268 -6.70 -32.04 8.68
C VAL A 268 -8.20 -32.16 8.40
N ILE A 269 -8.62 -33.12 7.58
CA ILE A 269 -10.03 -33.38 7.29
C ILE A 269 -10.78 -33.78 8.57
N ARG A 270 -10.17 -34.60 9.43
CA ARG A 270 -10.77 -34.99 10.71
C ARG A 270 -10.99 -33.79 11.63
N VAL A 271 -10.05 -32.85 11.68
CA VAL A 271 -10.20 -31.62 12.47
C VAL A 271 -11.24 -30.69 11.84
N TRP A 272 -11.25 -30.58 10.51
CA TRP A 272 -12.26 -29.83 9.77
C TRP A 272 -13.68 -30.33 10.06
N GLU A 273 -13.95 -31.62 9.96
CA GLU A 273 -15.28 -32.19 10.22
C GLU A 273 -15.74 -32.00 11.67
N ARG A 274 -14.80 -32.04 12.64
CA ARG A 274 -15.08 -31.73 14.05
C ARG A 274 -15.44 -30.26 14.26
N ASN A 275 -14.65 -29.35 13.70
CA ASN A 275 -14.87 -27.90 13.81
C ASN A 275 -16.17 -27.51 13.11
N ARG A 276 -16.38 -28.03 11.89
CA ARG A 276 -17.60 -27.84 11.13
C ARG A 276 -18.84 -28.26 11.89
N SER A 277 -18.81 -29.41 12.57
CA SER A 277 -19.91 -29.91 13.38
C SER A 277 -20.28 -28.97 14.55
N GLN A 278 -19.32 -28.18 15.03
CA GLN A 278 -19.46 -27.20 16.11
C GLN A 278 -19.83 -25.78 15.62
N ALA A 279 -19.63 -25.48 14.33
CA ALA A 279 -19.95 -24.17 13.74
C ALA A 279 -21.46 -23.84 13.81
N SER A 280 -21.79 -22.57 14.03
CA SER A 280 -23.16 -22.12 14.22
C SER A 280 -24.01 -22.23 12.93
N VAL A 281 -25.32 -22.40 13.09
CA VAL A 281 -26.27 -22.50 11.95
C VAL A 281 -26.22 -21.25 11.05
N GLN A 282 -25.92 -20.08 11.63
CA GLN A 282 -25.85 -18.80 10.92
C GLN A 282 -24.58 -18.66 10.06
N GLU A 283 -23.44 -19.18 10.53
CA GLU A 283 -22.18 -19.19 9.76
C GLU A 283 -22.26 -20.11 8.54
N ARG A 284 -23.00 -21.23 8.66
CA ARG A 284 -23.24 -22.17 7.55
C ARG A 284 -24.18 -21.63 6.48
N ALA A 285 -24.99 -20.61 6.78
CA ALA A 285 -25.98 -20.04 5.87
C ALA A 285 -25.44 -18.87 5.04
N ASN A 286 -24.43 -18.15 5.55
CA ASN A 286 -23.97 -16.89 4.96
C ASN A 286 -22.71 -17.01 4.09
N LYS A 287 -21.98 -18.12 4.14
CA LYS A 287 -20.75 -18.34 3.38
C LYS A 287 -20.81 -19.65 2.62
N ASP A 288 -20.21 -19.68 1.43
CA ASP A 288 -20.05 -20.91 0.68
C ASP A 288 -19.12 -21.91 1.40
N ARG A 289 -19.34 -23.21 1.14
CA ARG A 289 -18.64 -24.33 1.76
C ARG A 289 -17.12 -24.26 1.50
N LEU A 290 -16.71 -23.82 0.32
CA LEU A 290 -15.29 -23.62 -0.02
C LEU A 290 -14.69 -22.46 0.78
N SER A 291 -15.41 -21.35 0.92
CA SER A 291 -14.94 -20.21 1.70
C SER A 291 -14.74 -20.56 3.18
N LEU A 292 -15.65 -21.35 3.77
CA LEU A 292 -15.51 -21.82 5.14
C LEU A 292 -14.30 -22.76 5.32
N LEU A 293 -14.04 -23.62 4.33
CA LEU A 293 -12.86 -24.51 4.35
C LEU A 293 -11.55 -23.70 4.27
N MET A 294 -11.48 -22.70 3.39
CA MET A 294 -10.30 -21.83 3.28
C MET A 294 -10.07 -21.01 4.57
N GLU A 295 -11.14 -20.53 5.22
CA GLU A 295 -11.04 -19.83 6.51
C GLU A 295 -10.52 -20.75 7.63
N PHE A 296 -10.96 -22.00 7.65
CA PHE A 296 -10.42 -23.01 8.56
C PHE A 296 -8.94 -23.29 8.30
N LEU A 297 -8.54 -23.51 7.05
CA LEU A 297 -7.14 -23.77 6.70
C LEU A 297 -6.25 -22.60 7.09
N LYS A 298 -6.71 -21.37 6.89
CA LYS A 298 -6.01 -20.17 7.37
C LYS A 298 -5.82 -20.19 8.89
N GLY A 299 -6.85 -20.56 9.63
CA GLY A 299 -6.79 -20.71 11.09
C GLY A 299 -5.81 -21.79 11.54
N GLU A 300 -5.73 -22.91 10.81
CA GLU A 300 -4.79 -23.99 11.08
C GLU A 300 -3.34 -23.55 10.79
N VAL A 301 -3.10 -22.82 9.70
CA VAL A 301 -1.80 -22.21 9.38
C VAL A 301 -1.36 -21.21 10.45
N ASP A 302 -2.25 -20.33 10.89
CA ASP A 302 -1.99 -19.39 11.99
C ASP A 302 -1.73 -20.13 13.31
N GLY A 303 -2.43 -21.25 13.53
CA GLY A 303 -2.24 -22.16 14.65
C GLY A 303 -0.85 -22.79 14.65
N GLU A 304 -0.39 -23.31 13.52
CA GLU A 304 0.97 -23.85 13.35
C GLU A 304 2.03 -22.79 13.66
N LEU A 305 1.86 -21.56 13.17
CA LEU A 305 2.78 -20.44 13.46
C LEU A 305 2.82 -20.11 14.96
N ARG A 306 1.65 -20.11 15.63
CA ARG A 306 1.58 -19.89 17.09
C ARG A 306 2.21 -21.04 17.88
N ILE A 307 2.01 -22.28 17.46
CA ILE A 307 2.62 -23.45 18.08
C ILE A 307 4.13 -23.41 17.91
N ALA A 308 4.63 -23.11 16.71
CA ALA A 308 6.05 -22.93 16.46
C ALA A 308 6.62 -21.82 17.36
N MET A 309 5.97 -20.66 17.42
CA MET A 309 6.37 -19.56 18.32
C MET A 309 6.35 -19.97 19.80
N ALA A 310 5.37 -20.74 20.25
CA ALA A 310 5.29 -21.21 21.63
C ALA A 310 6.40 -22.22 21.97
N ARG A 311 6.77 -23.09 21.01
CA ARG A 311 7.82 -24.12 21.18
C ARG A 311 9.22 -23.53 21.08
N THR A 312 9.46 -22.59 20.17
CA THR A 312 10.79 -22.03 19.89
C THR A 312 11.04 -20.67 20.55
N GLY A 313 9.99 -19.96 20.97
CA GLY A 313 10.07 -18.57 21.45
C GLY A 313 10.88 -18.37 22.74
N PHE A 314 11.08 -19.45 23.51
CA PHE A 314 11.91 -19.44 24.71
C PHE A 314 13.26 -20.15 24.53
N GLY A 315 13.61 -20.55 23.30
CA GLY A 315 14.93 -21.13 22.99
C GLY A 315 15.22 -22.50 23.61
N VAL A 316 14.22 -23.19 24.17
CA VAL A 316 14.41 -24.46 24.89
C VAL A 316 14.86 -25.60 23.96
N GLU A 317 14.57 -25.51 22.65
CA GLU A 317 14.95 -26.54 21.66
C GLU A 317 16.26 -26.22 20.89
N ALA A 318 16.92 -25.08 21.15
CA ALA A 318 18.14 -24.68 20.42
C ALA A 318 19.43 -25.41 20.90
N GLU A 319 19.37 -26.16 22.00
CA GLU A 319 20.50 -26.93 22.54
C GLU A 319 20.61 -28.34 21.95
N GLU A 320 19.53 -28.94 21.44
CA GLU A 320 19.58 -30.32 20.92
C GLU A 320 20.03 -30.41 19.45
N ALA A 321 19.85 -29.35 18.66
CA ALA A 321 20.25 -29.32 17.25
C ALA A 321 21.76 -29.12 17.00
N LYS A 322 22.59 -28.88 18.03
CA LYS A 322 24.05 -28.65 17.87
C LYS A 322 24.93 -29.90 18.05
N LYS A 323 24.36 -31.08 18.31
CA LYS A 323 25.12 -32.35 18.47
C LYS A 323 24.95 -33.34 17.31
N THR A 324 24.89 -32.88 16.07
CA THR A 324 25.01 -33.79 14.90
C THR A 324 26.00 -33.23 13.88
N LYS A 325 27.29 -33.26 14.22
CA LYS A 325 28.33 -33.32 13.18
C LYS A 325 28.30 -34.74 12.59
N PRO A 326 28.25 -34.91 11.26
CA PRO A 326 28.32 -36.24 10.66
C PRO A 326 29.76 -36.75 10.82
N ARG A 327 29.97 -37.75 11.68
CA ARG A 327 31.20 -38.57 11.65
C ARG A 327 31.01 -39.66 10.59
N PRO A 328 32.06 -39.98 9.81
CA PRO A 328 31.96 -40.92 8.72
C PRO A 328 31.62 -42.31 9.24
N ILE A 329 30.77 -42.97 8.45
CA ILE A 329 30.23 -44.30 8.62
C ILE A 329 31.33 -45.30 9.01
N ASN A 330 31.15 -45.99 10.14
CA ASN A 330 31.64 -47.35 10.25
C ASN A 330 30.50 -48.25 10.75
N ARG A 331 30.15 -49.22 9.90
CA ARG A 331 29.09 -50.20 10.11
C ARG A 331 29.41 -51.03 11.34
N GLN A 332 28.56 -51.02 12.36
CA GLN A 332 28.01 -52.21 13.01
C GLN A 332 27.11 -51.83 14.20
N THR A 333 26.08 -52.65 14.37
CA THR A 333 25.15 -52.76 15.52
C THR A 333 24.05 -51.70 15.68
N GLN A 334 22.85 -52.10 15.23
CA GLN A 334 21.55 -51.52 15.53
C GLN A 334 21.25 -51.62 17.03
N LYS A 335 20.78 -50.53 17.66
CA LYS A 335 19.75 -50.58 18.71
C LYS A 335 18.96 -49.28 18.71
N LYS A 336 17.70 -49.38 18.29
CA LYS A 336 16.67 -48.35 18.37
C LYS A 336 16.46 -47.94 19.83
N PHE A 337 16.53 -46.66 20.14
CA PHE A 337 15.84 -46.05 21.27
C PHE A 337 14.64 -45.31 20.69
N SER A 338 13.44 -45.84 20.92
CA SER A 338 12.18 -45.14 20.69
C SER A 338 11.96 -44.20 21.87
N GLU A 339 11.70 -42.93 21.59
CA GLU A 339 11.09 -42.00 22.55
C GLU A 339 9.63 -42.44 22.75
N GLU A 340 9.38 -43.21 23.80
CA GLU A 340 8.03 -43.47 24.31
C GLU A 340 7.74 -42.53 25.47
N ILE A 341 6.61 -41.84 25.39
CA ILE A 341 6.04 -41.01 26.46
C ILE A 341 5.70 -41.95 27.63
N PRO A 342 6.19 -41.68 28.86
CA PRO A 342 6.03 -42.62 29.96
C PRO A 342 4.56 -42.73 30.35
N THR A 343 4.01 -43.94 30.21
CA THR A 343 2.65 -44.28 30.63
C THR A 343 2.72 -44.87 32.05
N ALA A 344 1.62 -44.78 32.81
CA ALA A 344 1.54 -45.15 34.24
C ALA A 344 2.04 -46.56 34.63
N THR A 345 2.31 -47.44 33.66
CA THR A 345 2.98 -48.73 33.82
C THR A 345 4.48 -48.64 34.17
N ASP A 346 5.18 -47.56 33.83
CA ASP A 346 6.61 -47.38 34.14
C ASP A 346 6.88 -47.13 35.64
N LEU A 347 5.87 -46.68 36.39
CA LEU A 347 5.98 -46.45 37.83
C LEU A 347 6.14 -47.77 38.63
N PHE A 348 5.66 -48.89 38.08
CA PHE A 348 5.71 -50.20 38.74
C PHE A 348 7.00 -51.00 38.45
N SER A 349 7.81 -50.58 37.47
CA SER A 349 9.03 -51.30 37.06
C SER A 349 10.33 -50.77 37.69
N GLY A 350 10.25 -49.86 38.67
CA GLY A 350 11.38 -49.19 39.33
C GLY A 350 12.34 -50.08 40.15
N GLN A 351 12.37 -51.40 39.96
CA GLN A 351 13.23 -52.31 40.75
C GLN A 351 14.49 -52.83 40.03
N HIS A 352 14.71 -52.52 38.76
CA HIS A 352 15.92 -52.98 38.04
C HIS A 352 16.69 -51.86 37.34
N VAL A 353 17.15 -50.87 38.12
CA VAL A 353 18.35 -50.11 37.73
C VAL A 353 19.55 -50.88 38.27
N PRO A 354 20.53 -51.31 37.46
CA PRO A 354 21.74 -51.94 37.97
C PRO A 354 22.49 -50.91 38.82
N LYS A 355 22.33 -50.97 40.15
CA LYS A 355 23.01 -50.05 41.07
C LYS A 355 24.50 -50.31 40.97
N LYS A 356 25.24 -49.36 40.40
CA LYS A 356 26.70 -49.32 40.50
C LYS A 356 27.08 -48.98 41.93
N CYS A 357 28.05 -49.69 42.49
CA CYS A 357 28.55 -49.45 43.82
C CYS A 357 29.26 -48.09 43.87
N ILE A 358 28.83 -47.21 44.77
CA ILE A 358 29.37 -45.85 44.93
C ILE A 358 30.88 -45.83 45.26
N PHE A 359 31.40 -46.92 45.85
CA PHE A 359 32.81 -47.02 46.26
C PHE A 359 33.75 -47.60 45.20
N CYS A 360 33.25 -48.29 44.16
CA CYS A 360 34.14 -48.94 43.18
C CYS A 360 33.56 -49.08 41.77
N ASP A 361 32.40 -48.49 41.51
CA ASP A 361 31.68 -48.45 40.23
C ASP A 361 31.34 -49.81 39.59
N LYS A 362 31.51 -50.90 40.34
CA LYS A 362 31.12 -52.26 39.92
C LYS A 362 29.65 -52.53 40.22
N GLY A 363 29.03 -53.43 39.46
CA GLY A 363 27.61 -53.76 39.56
C GLY A 363 27.26 -54.63 40.78
N HIS A 364 27.22 -54.02 41.97
CA HIS A 364 26.69 -54.59 43.21
C HIS A 364 26.17 -53.47 44.11
N PHE A 365 25.35 -53.81 45.10
CA PHE A 365 24.87 -52.85 46.09
C PHE A 365 26.04 -52.34 46.93
N SER A 366 26.11 -51.02 47.17
CA SER A 366 27.20 -50.40 47.92
C SER A 366 27.38 -50.95 49.36
N GLN A 367 26.35 -51.60 49.91
CA GLN A 367 26.36 -52.26 51.22
C GLN A 367 27.20 -53.55 51.22
N ASP A 368 27.28 -54.23 50.07
CA ASP A 368 28.01 -55.50 49.89
C ASP A 368 29.41 -55.30 49.30
N CYS A 369 29.90 -54.05 49.29
CA CYS A 369 31.16 -53.71 48.67
C CYS A 369 32.36 -54.17 49.50
N TYR A 370 33.11 -55.13 48.99
CA TYR A 370 34.33 -55.64 49.62
C TYR A 370 35.45 -54.60 49.76
N GLN A 371 35.42 -53.54 48.95
CA GLN A 371 36.42 -52.45 48.99
C GLN A 371 36.07 -51.36 50.01
N ALA A 372 34.80 -51.23 50.38
CA ALA A 372 34.34 -50.18 51.30
C ALA A 372 34.98 -50.27 52.71
N PRO A 373 35.19 -51.44 53.33
CA PRO A 373 35.84 -51.51 54.64
C PRO A 373 37.33 -51.12 54.61
N LYS A 374 37.99 -51.27 53.46
CA LYS A 374 39.44 -51.09 53.28
C LYS A 374 39.86 -49.67 52.89
N MET A 375 38.90 -48.81 52.54
CA MET A 375 39.14 -47.42 52.22
C MET A 375 39.37 -46.57 53.48
N LYS A 376 40.26 -45.57 53.38
CA LYS A 376 40.47 -44.58 54.45
C LYS A 376 39.23 -43.71 54.60
N LEU A 377 39.02 -43.14 55.79
CA LEU A 377 37.81 -42.37 56.12
C LEU A 377 37.68 -41.09 55.28
N GLU A 378 38.79 -40.59 54.75
CA GLU A 378 38.88 -39.44 53.85
C GLU A 378 38.31 -39.76 52.44
N ASP A 379 38.47 -41.01 51.96
CA ASP A 379 37.99 -41.46 50.65
C ASP A 379 36.52 -41.95 50.67
N LYS A 380 35.88 -41.96 51.84
CA LYS A 380 34.48 -42.40 52.04
C LYS A 380 33.47 -41.26 52.04
N ARG A 381 33.93 -40.01 51.88
CA ARG A 381 33.07 -38.83 51.84
C ARG A 381 32.68 -38.57 50.38
N LEU A 382 31.37 -38.63 50.11
CA LEU A 382 30.76 -38.12 48.89
C LEU A 382 30.91 -36.60 48.80
#